data_AF-A0ABD5XV12-F1
#
_entry.id   AF-A0ABD5XV12-F1
#
_cell.length_a   1.000
_cell.length_b   1.000
_cell.length_c   1.000
_cell.angle_alpha   90.00
_cell.angle_beta   90.00
_cell.angle_gamma   90.00
#
_symmetry.space_group_name_H-M   'P 1'
#
loop_
_entity.id
_entity.type
_entity.pdbx_description
1 polymer ?
#
loop_
_entity_poly.entity_id
_entity_poly.type
_entity_poly.pdbx_seq_one_letter_code
_entity_poly.pdbx_strand_id
1 'polypeptide(L)' 'MPQCSNCGERMSRNDETTKLTEYVCARCHRTEIVRKPAYRVTASATADSAAVADDD' A
#
# COMPACT_ATOMS: atom_id res chain seq x y z
N MET A 1 15.87 -2.69 5.91
CA MET A 1 15.94 -2.71 4.43
C MET A 1 15.61 -4.10 3.97
N PRO A 2 14.66 -4.30 3.04
CA PRO A 2 14.33 -5.63 2.55
C PRO A 2 15.55 -6.27 1.92
N GLN A 3 15.72 -7.57 2.19
CA GLN A 3 16.76 -8.40 1.60
C GLN A 3 16.12 -9.20 0.47
N CYS A 4 16.85 -9.41 -0.62
CA CYS A 4 16.34 -10.18 -1.74
C CYS A 4 16.20 -11.65 -1.34
N SER A 5 14.99 -12.21 -1.45
CA SER A 5 14.71 -13.61 -1.08
C SER A 5 15.46 -14.65 -1.93
N ASN A 6 16.09 -14.22 -3.03
CA ASN A 6 16.83 -15.11 -3.93
C ASN A 6 18.32 -15.16 -3.59
N CYS A 7 18.95 -14.00 -3.35
CA CYS A 7 20.41 -13.91 -3.17
C CYS A 7 20.86 -13.36 -1.81
N GLY A 8 19.94 -12.94 -0.95
CA GLY A 8 20.25 -12.34 0.37
C GLY A 8 20.83 -10.93 0.31
N GLU A 9 21.05 -10.37 -0.88
CA GLU A 9 21.59 -9.02 -1.05
C GLU A 9 20.60 -7.95 -0.58
N ARG A 10 21.10 -6.82 -0.07
CA ARG A 10 20.25 -5.69 0.30
C ARG A 10 19.62 -5.08 -0.95
N MET A 11 18.30 -4.92 -0.95
CA MET A 11 17.58 -4.27 -2.04
C MET A 11 17.68 -2.75 -1.90
N SER A 12 17.90 -2.07 -3.02
CA SER A 12 17.84 -0.61 -3.13
C SER A 12 16.38 -0.18 -3.06
N ARG A 13 16.05 0.71 -2.13
CA ARG A 13 14.70 1.26 -1.98
C ARG A 13 14.60 2.54 -2.80
N ASN A 14 13.79 2.53 -3.84
CA ASN A 14 13.41 3.72 -4.57
C ASN A 14 12.04 4.23 -4.10
N ASP A 15 11.99 5.47 -3.62
CA ASP A 15 10.81 6.08 -3.02
C ASP A 15 10.36 7.33 -3.82
N GLU A 16 10.69 7.35 -5.12
CA GLU A 16 10.41 8.51 -5.99
C GLU A 16 8.91 8.76 -6.22
N THR A 17 8.07 7.75 -6.04
CA THR A 17 6.62 7.90 -6.13
C THR A 17 6.02 7.93 -4.73
N THR A 18 5.35 9.03 -4.38
CA THR A 18 4.71 9.22 -3.06
C THR A 18 3.72 8.09 -2.71
N LYS A 19 3.22 7.35 -3.71
CA LYS A 19 2.20 6.31 -3.56
C LYS A 19 2.76 4.88 -3.52
N LEU A 20 3.98 4.64 -3.99
CA LEU A 20 4.57 3.29 -4.08
C LEU A 20 5.99 3.32 -3.51
N THR A 21 6.42 2.21 -2.95
CA THR A 21 7.84 1.98 -2.68
C THR A 21 8.32 0.87 -3.59
N GLU A 22 9.32 1.15 -4.41
CA GLU A 22 9.95 0.17 -5.27
C GLU A 22 11.24 -0.33 -4.60
N TYR A 23 11.49 -1.63 -4.70
CA TYR A 23 12.70 -2.28 -4.22
C TYR A 23 13.38 -2.99 -5.37
N VAL A 24 14.62 -2.61 -5.69
CA VAL A 24 15.41 -3.19 -6.78
C VAL A 24 16.61 -3.92 -6.22
N CYS A 25 16.79 -5.19 -6.57
CA CYS A 25 18.01 -5.93 -6.27
C CYS A 25 19.06 -5.71 -7.37
N ALA A 26 20.22 -5.15 -7.03
CA ALA A 26 21.30 -4.89 -7.99
C ALA A 26 22.01 -6.17 -8.51
N ARG A 27 21.87 -7.31 -7.81
CA ARG A 27 22.47 -8.59 -8.24
C ARG A 27 21.58 -9.42 -9.14
N CYS A 28 20.30 -9.52 -8.78
CA CYS A 28 19.33 -10.33 -9.52
C CYS A 28 18.50 -9.52 -10.52
N HIS A 29 18.64 -8.18 -10.51
CA HIS A 29 17.79 -7.24 -11.24
C HIS A 29 16.29 -7.50 -11.03
N ARG A 30 15.92 -7.92 -9.81
CA ARG A 30 14.53 -8.15 -9.42
C ARG A 30 13.94 -6.88 -8.82
N THR A 31 12.76 -6.53 -9.29
CA THR A 31 11.99 -5.37 -8.82
C THR A 31 10.76 -5.84 -8.05
N GLU A 32 10.54 -5.28 -6.87
CA GLU A 32 9.37 -5.52 -6.05
C GLU A 32 8.69 -4.18 -5.74
N ILE A 33 7.42 -4.06 -6.09
CA ILE A 33 6.66 -2.82 -5.91
C ILE A 33 5.66 -3.03 -4.78
N VAL A 34 5.91 -2.36 -3.65
CA VAL A 34 5.00 -2.35 -2.51
C VAL A 34 4.16 -1.10 -2.57
N ARG A 35 2.85 -1.27 -2.70
CA ARG A 35 1.91 -0.15 -2.63
C ARG A 35 1.89 0.34 -1.18
N LYS A 36 2.27 1.60 -0.94
CA LYS A 36 2.08 2.18 0.39
C LYS A 36 0.58 2.13 0.67
N PRO A 37 0.13 1.68 1.85
CA PRO A 37 -1.24 1.88 2.24
C PRO A 37 -1.43 3.40 2.29
N ALA A 38 -2.00 3.96 1.22
CA ALA A 38 -2.47 5.33 1.23
C ALA A 38 -3.34 5.43 2.47
N TYR A 39 -2.96 6.35 3.36
CA TYR A 39 -3.72 6.80 4.51
C TYR A 39 -5.17 6.42 4.32
N ARG A 40 -5.67 5.43 5.09
CA ARG A 40 -7.10 5.15 5.14
C ARG A 40 -7.69 6.47 5.59
N VAL A 41 -8.18 7.27 4.63
CA VAL A 41 -9.27 8.18 4.89
C VAL A 41 -10.30 7.25 5.51
N THR A 42 -10.44 7.36 6.82
CA THR A 42 -11.62 6.90 7.52
C THR A 42 -12.76 7.65 6.84
N ALA A 43 -13.24 7.11 5.73
CA ALA A 43 -14.62 7.25 5.36
C ALA A 43 -15.34 6.67 6.57
N SER A 44 -15.76 7.55 7.46
CA SER A 44 -16.80 7.30 8.44
C SER A 44 -18.06 6.98 7.64
N ALA A 45 -18.09 5.81 7.02
CA ALA A 45 -19.25 5.17 6.45
C ALA A 45 -19.76 4.16 7.49
N THR A 46 -19.94 4.64 8.71
CA THR A 46 -20.92 4.11 9.66
C THR A 46 -22.04 5.13 9.63
N ALA A 47 -23.06 4.88 8.81
CA ALA A 47 -24.25 4.16 9.25
C ALA A 47 -25.22 5.13 9.92
N ASP A 48 -25.96 5.87 9.08
CA ASP A 48 -27.30 6.30 9.44
C ASP A 48 -28.16 6.27 8.17
N SER A 49 -28.56 5.05 7.81
CA SER A 49 -29.75 4.83 6.99
C SER A 49 -30.84 4.38 7.93
N ALA A 50 -31.39 5.32 8.70
CA ALA A 50 -32.70 5.19 9.31
C ALA A 50 -33.67 6.11 8.58
N ALA A 51 -33.93 5.81 7.30
CA ALA A 51 -35.13 6.27 6.64
C ALA A 51 -36.29 5.39 7.15
N VAL A 52 -36.86 5.75 8.30
CA VAL A 52 -38.21 5.31 8.66
C VAL A 52 -39.17 6.19 7.88
N ALA A 53 -39.71 5.62 6.81
CA ALA A 53 -41.00 6.06 6.31
C ALA A 53 -42.05 5.47 7.26
N ASP A 54 -42.71 6.31 8.04
CA ASP A 54 -43.98 5.97 8.69
C ASP A 54 -44.99 7.02 8.21
N ASP A 55 -45.99 6.53 7.49
CA ASP A 55 -47.09 7.23 6.83
C ASP A 55 -48.33 7.04 7.73
N ASP A 56 -48.81 8.10 8.38
CA ASP A 56 -50.18 8.28 8.89
C ASP A 56 -50.50 9.77 9.14
#